data_AF-A0A1E1GAU6-F1
#
_entry.id   AF-A0A1E1GAU6-F1
#
_cell.length_a   1.000
_cell.length_b   1.000
_cell.length_c   1.000
_cell.angle_alpha   90.00
_cell.angle_beta   90.00
_cell.angle_gamma   90.00
#
_symmetry.space_group_name_H-M   'P 1'
#
loop_
_entity.id
_entity.type
_entity.pdbx_description
1 polymer ?
#
loop_
_entity_poly.entity_id
_entity_poly.type
_entity_poly.pdbx_seq_one_letter_code
_entity_poly.pdbx_strand_id
1 'polypeptide(L)'
;MPRPKTKEELVLASKENYEKLNHFISKLSEEELQTPFDFSKDQKKKEAHWKRDKNLRDVLIHLYEWHHLLLTWVNSNQKGHERPFLPKPYNWKTYGEMNVAFWKKHQRTSLEEATKLLNQSHKEVLELMEGFSSDELFTKGVYKWTGGTSLGSYFVSATSSHYDWALKKLKAHQRNCKNS
;
A
#
# COMPACT_ATOMS: atom_id res chain seq x y z
N MET A 1 -3.36 -12.49 9.49
CA MET A 1 -3.81 -13.63 8.66
C MET A 1 -2.59 -14.38 8.16
N PRO A 2 -2.67 -15.69 7.89
CA PRO A 2 -1.59 -16.42 7.22
C PRO A 2 -1.25 -15.76 5.87
N ARG A 3 0.03 -15.81 5.49
CA ARG A 3 0.48 -15.26 4.21
C ARG A 3 -0.07 -16.13 3.06
N PRO A 4 -0.68 -15.54 2.02
CA PRO A 4 -1.18 -16.30 0.87
C PRO A 4 -0.09 -17.16 0.23
N LYS A 5 -0.48 -18.34 -0.25
CA LYS A 5 0.36 -19.33 -0.94
C LYS A 5 -0.18 -19.72 -2.32
N THR A 6 -1.42 -19.34 -2.65
CA THR A 6 -2.02 -19.54 -3.98
C THR A 6 -2.60 -18.24 -4.52
N LYS A 7 -2.89 -18.19 -5.82
CA LYS A 7 -3.56 -17.07 -6.47
C LYS A 7 -4.89 -16.75 -5.78
N GLU A 8 -5.69 -17.77 -5.50
CA GLU A 8 -7.02 -17.64 -4.91
C GLU A 8 -6.93 -17.01 -3.51
N GLU A 9 -5.99 -17.48 -2.69
CA GLU A 9 -5.72 -16.91 -1.38
C GLU A 9 -5.24 -15.46 -1.47
N LEU A 10 -4.43 -15.13 -2.49
CA LEU A 10 -3.89 -13.78 -2.70
C LEU A 10 -4.97 -12.80 -3.12
N VAL A 11 -5.81 -13.19 -4.08
CA VAL A 11 -6.95 -12.40 -4.56
C VAL A 11 -7.93 -12.17 -3.40
N LEU A 12 -8.29 -13.24 -2.68
CA LEU A 12 -9.20 -13.16 -1.54
C LEU A 12 -8.65 -12.23 -0.45
N ALA A 13 -7.39 -12.44 -0.02
CA ALA A 13 -6.78 -11.59 1.00
C ALA A 13 -6.67 -10.13 0.57
N SER A 14 -6.43 -9.87 -0.72
CA SER A 14 -6.36 -8.50 -1.26
C SER A 14 -7.72 -7.81 -1.23
N LYS A 15 -8.80 -8.50 -1.65
CA LYS A 15 -10.18 -8.00 -1.62
C LYS A 15 -10.65 -7.77 -0.19
N GLU A 16 -10.57 -8.78 0.66
CA GLU A 16 -11.07 -8.68 2.04
C GLU A 16 -10.36 -7.59 2.84
N ASN A 17 -9.04 -7.46 2.73
CA ASN A 17 -8.32 -6.46 3.51
C ASN A 17 -8.59 -5.04 3.00
N TYR A 18 -8.82 -4.88 1.69
CA TYR A 18 -9.25 -3.62 1.11
C TYR A 18 -10.66 -3.24 1.58
N GLU A 19 -11.60 -4.19 1.57
CA GLU A 19 -12.96 -3.99 2.10
C GLU A 19 -12.95 -3.66 3.60
N LYS A 20 -12.15 -4.40 4.40
CA LYS A 20 -11.97 -4.12 5.84
C LYS A 20 -11.43 -2.70 6.07
N LEU A 21 -10.50 -2.23 5.24
CA LEU A 21 -9.98 -0.87 5.29
C LEU A 21 -11.07 0.16 4.96
N ASN A 22 -11.79 -0.02 3.86
CA ASN A 22 -12.85 0.91 3.43
C ASN A 22 -14.00 0.98 4.43
N HIS A 23 -14.43 -0.17 4.97
CA HIS A 23 -15.46 -0.23 6.00
C HIS A 23 -15.02 0.44 7.31
N PHE A 24 -13.73 0.37 7.64
CA PHE A 24 -13.21 1.12 8.78
C PHE A 24 -13.23 2.63 8.51
N ILE A 25 -12.80 3.04 7.32
CA ILE A 25 -12.79 4.46 6.90
C ILE A 25 -14.20 5.03 6.89
N SER A 26 -15.20 4.31 6.38
CA SER A 26 -16.59 4.77 6.33
C SER A 26 -17.26 4.94 7.69
N LYS A 27 -16.61 4.44 8.76
CA LYS A 27 -17.08 4.57 10.15
C LYS A 27 -16.35 5.66 10.92
N LEU A 28 -15.37 6.34 10.32
CA LEU A 28 -14.71 7.46 10.96
C LEU A 28 -15.69 8.63 11.08
N SER A 29 -15.73 9.28 12.25
CA SER A 29 -16.54 10.49 12.43
C SER A 29 -15.91 11.69 11.70
N GLU A 30 -16.69 12.74 11.51
CA GLU A 30 -16.17 14.00 10.94
C GLU A 30 -15.01 14.55 11.79
N GLU A 31 -15.14 14.50 13.13
CA GLU A 31 -14.08 14.90 14.04
C GLU A 31 -12.81 14.07 13.86
N GLU A 32 -12.94 12.74 13.74
CA GLU A 32 -11.79 11.84 13.49
C GLU A 32 -11.12 12.13 12.13
N LEU A 33 -11.89 12.55 11.12
CA LEU A 33 -11.38 12.92 9.80
C LEU A 33 -10.69 14.29 9.78
N GLN A 34 -11.22 15.26 10.52
CA GLN A 34 -10.67 16.63 10.59
C GLN A 34 -9.47 16.74 11.55
N THR A 35 -9.37 15.84 12.52
CA THR A 35 -8.25 15.82 13.47
C THR A 35 -6.97 15.32 12.79
N PRO A 36 -5.89 16.13 12.75
CA PRO A 36 -4.61 15.68 12.21
C PRO A 36 -4.03 14.52 13.02
N PHE A 37 -3.32 13.63 12.34
CA PHE A 37 -2.60 12.55 13.00
C PHE A 37 -1.44 13.12 13.82
N ASP A 38 -1.48 12.85 15.12
CA ASP A 38 -0.36 13.12 16.03
C ASP A 38 0.00 11.87 16.84
N PHE A 39 1.21 11.37 16.58
CA PHE A 39 1.80 10.23 17.29
C PHE A 39 3.08 10.63 18.04
N SER A 40 3.37 11.93 18.16
CA SER A 40 4.61 12.44 18.75
C SER A 40 4.82 12.04 20.21
N LYS A 41 3.73 11.79 20.95
CA LYS A 41 3.76 11.37 22.36
C LYS A 41 4.04 9.87 22.56
N ASP A 42 3.91 9.03 21.52
CA ASP A 42 4.14 7.59 21.62
C ASP A 42 5.57 7.23 21.16
N GLN A 43 6.48 7.12 22.12
CA GLN A 43 7.89 6.79 21.88
C GLN A 43 8.11 5.40 21.24
N LYS A 44 7.08 4.53 21.22
CA LYS A 44 7.15 3.23 20.55
C LYS A 44 6.98 3.35 19.03
N LYS A 45 6.46 4.47 18.52
CA LYS A 45 6.22 4.73 17.09
C LYS A 45 7.46 5.30 16.39
N LYS A 46 8.47 4.44 16.18
CA LYS A 46 9.79 4.85 15.65
C LYS A 46 9.84 4.94 14.12
N GLU A 47 8.95 4.24 13.41
CA GLU A 47 8.96 4.21 11.96
C GLU A 47 8.58 5.57 11.35
N ALA A 48 9.28 5.97 10.29
CA ALA A 48 9.13 7.30 9.67
C ALA A 48 7.68 7.64 9.24
N HIS A 49 6.89 6.62 8.91
CA HIS A 49 5.51 6.85 8.50
C HIS A 49 4.64 7.46 9.60
N TRP A 50 4.91 7.21 10.88
CA TRP A 50 4.14 7.79 11.99
C TRP A 50 4.28 9.32 12.03
N LYS A 51 5.44 9.84 11.64
CA LYS A 51 5.67 11.29 11.53
C LYS A 51 5.26 11.85 10.16
N ARG A 52 5.43 11.08 9.09
CA ARG A 52 5.21 11.53 7.70
C ARG A 52 3.73 11.82 7.42
N ASP A 53 2.86 10.84 7.63
CA ASP A 53 1.45 10.94 7.23
C ASP A 53 0.65 11.72 8.27
N LYS A 54 -0.14 12.69 7.83
CA LYS A 54 -0.83 13.67 8.69
C LYS A 54 -2.34 13.51 8.74
N ASN A 55 -2.92 12.76 7.82
CA ASN A 55 -4.36 12.56 7.70
C ASN A 55 -4.65 11.33 6.85
N LEU A 56 -5.95 11.04 6.65
CA LEU A 56 -6.39 9.92 5.84
C LEU A 56 -5.86 9.99 4.39
N ARG A 57 -5.88 11.18 3.75
CA ARG A 57 -5.37 11.37 2.38
C ARG A 57 -3.94 10.85 2.23
N ASP A 58 -3.05 11.19 3.16
CA ASP A 58 -1.65 10.78 3.09
C ASP A 58 -1.49 9.24 3.12
N VAL A 59 -2.34 8.55 3.86
CA VAL A 59 -2.37 7.07 3.90
C VAL A 59 -2.89 6.50 2.58
N LEU A 60 -3.98 7.04 2.04
CA LEU A 60 -4.57 6.55 0.79
C LEU A 60 -3.61 6.76 -0.39
N ILE A 61 -2.94 7.92 -0.44
CA ILE A 61 -1.92 8.21 -1.44
C ILE A 61 -0.73 7.27 -1.33
N HIS A 62 -0.30 6.96 -0.11
CA HIS A 62 0.80 6.01 0.08
C HIS A 62 0.45 4.63 -0.47
N LEU A 63 -0.78 4.15 -0.25
CA LEU A 63 -1.25 2.90 -0.85
C LEU A 63 -1.31 2.98 -2.39
N TYR A 64 -1.90 4.06 -2.92
CA TYR A 64 -2.01 4.31 -4.36
C TYR A 64 -0.64 4.31 -5.07
N GLU A 65 0.35 5.04 -4.54
CA GLU A 65 1.67 5.11 -5.16
C GLU A 65 2.38 3.74 -5.15
N TRP A 66 2.16 2.92 -4.12
CA TRP A 66 2.68 1.55 -4.09
C TRP A 66 1.98 0.61 -5.06
N HIS A 67 0.67 0.77 -5.28
CA HIS A 67 -0.01 0.10 -6.40
C HIS A 67 0.60 0.52 -7.74
N HIS A 68 0.81 1.82 -7.94
CA HIS A 68 1.36 2.34 -9.19
C HIS A 68 2.80 1.84 -9.43
N LEU A 69 3.62 1.72 -8.38
CA LEU A 69 4.93 1.06 -8.46
C LEU A 69 4.81 -0.37 -8.97
N LEU A 70 3.91 -1.16 -8.38
CA LEU A 70 3.67 -2.55 -8.75
C LEU A 70 3.20 -2.68 -10.20
N LEU A 71 2.15 -1.95 -10.57
CA LEU A 71 1.58 -1.94 -11.93
C LEU A 71 2.65 -1.59 -12.96
N THR A 72 3.38 -0.50 -12.73
CA THR A 72 4.41 -0.04 -13.67
C THR A 72 5.56 -1.06 -13.76
N TRP A 73 6.00 -1.61 -12.64
CA TRP A 73 7.09 -2.57 -12.59
C TRP A 73 6.73 -3.87 -13.32
N VAL A 74 5.58 -4.47 -13.03
CA VAL A 74 5.14 -5.71 -13.68
C VAL A 74 4.95 -5.50 -15.17
N ASN A 75 4.20 -4.48 -15.58
CA ASN A 75 3.91 -4.21 -16.99
C ASN A 75 5.17 -3.95 -17.82
N SER A 76 6.13 -3.20 -17.27
CA SER A 76 7.41 -2.93 -17.94
C SER A 76 8.21 -4.20 -18.15
N ASN A 77 8.35 -5.02 -17.10
CA ASN A 77 9.16 -6.23 -17.16
C ASN A 77 8.52 -7.33 -18.01
N GLN A 78 7.18 -7.45 -18.03
CA GLN A 78 6.48 -8.37 -18.95
C GLN A 78 6.69 -7.98 -20.43
N LYS A 79 6.89 -6.70 -20.72
CA LYS A 79 7.21 -6.20 -22.07
C LYS A 79 8.70 -6.29 -22.42
N GLY A 80 9.52 -6.91 -21.58
CA GLY A 80 10.98 -7.02 -21.79
C GLY A 80 11.75 -5.73 -21.47
N HIS A 81 11.12 -4.71 -20.90
CA HIS A 81 11.78 -3.50 -20.42
C HIS A 81 12.15 -3.67 -18.96
N GLU A 82 13.32 -4.28 -18.73
CA GLU A 82 13.77 -4.62 -17.38
C GLU A 82 13.95 -3.37 -16.52
N ARG A 83 13.32 -3.38 -15.33
CA ARG A 83 13.45 -2.30 -14.34
C ARG A 83 13.31 -2.83 -12.92
N PRO A 84 13.97 -2.20 -11.94
CA PRO A 84 13.74 -2.50 -10.53
C PRO A 84 12.33 -2.07 -10.09
N PHE A 85 11.84 -2.71 -9.01
CA PHE A 85 10.58 -2.34 -8.36
C PHE A 85 10.62 -0.89 -7.85
N LEU A 86 11.70 -0.55 -7.15
CA LEU A 86 11.95 0.82 -6.70
C LEU A 86 12.62 1.62 -7.82
N PRO A 87 12.04 2.73 -8.30
CA PRO A 87 12.62 3.53 -9.36
C PRO A 87 13.88 4.23 -8.87
N LYS A 88 14.87 4.38 -9.76
CA LYS A 88 16.07 5.19 -9.49
C LYS A 88 15.66 6.63 -9.15
N PRO A 89 16.36 7.31 -8.21
CA PRO A 89 17.58 6.88 -7.53
C PRO A 89 17.37 6.01 -6.28
N TYR A 90 16.13 5.59 -5.99
CA TYR A 90 15.81 4.91 -4.74
C TYR A 90 16.14 3.41 -4.76
N ASN A 91 16.40 2.88 -3.57
CA ASN A 91 16.60 1.46 -3.30
C ASN A 91 16.00 1.10 -1.92
N TRP A 92 16.10 -0.16 -1.50
CA TRP A 92 15.51 -0.63 -0.24
C TRP A 92 16.07 0.03 1.02
N LYS A 93 17.23 0.70 0.96
CA LYS A 93 17.77 1.52 2.06
C LYS A 93 17.21 2.94 2.05
N THR A 94 16.89 3.47 0.87
CA THR A 94 16.45 4.87 0.67
C THR A 94 14.97 5.02 0.33
N TYR A 95 14.20 3.93 0.28
CA TYR A 95 12.76 3.98 -0.05
C TYR A 95 11.95 4.83 0.94
N GLY A 96 12.46 5.06 2.16
CA GLY A 96 11.89 6.04 3.09
C GLY A 96 11.81 7.44 2.49
N GLU A 97 12.85 7.86 1.77
CA GLU A 97 12.91 9.15 1.06
C GLU A 97 11.95 9.19 -0.13
N MET A 98 11.83 8.07 -0.86
CA MET A 98 10.82 7.91 -1.92
C MET A 98 9.41 8.11 -1.36
N ASN A 99 9.12 7.52 -0.22
CA ASN A 99 7.82 7.68 0.42
C ASN A 99 7.56 9.13 0.86
N VAL A 100 8.60 9.87 1.25
CA VAL A 100 8.50 11.32 1.51
C VAL A 100 8.25 12.09 0.22
N ALA A 101 8.87 11.69 -0.90
CA ALA A 101 8.62 12.29 -2.21
C ALA A 101 7.16 12.07 -2.67
N PHE A 102 6.62 10.86 -2.50
CA PHE A 102 5.20 10.57 -2.73
C PHE A 102 4.29 11.47 -1.90
N TRP A 103 4.58 11.59 -0.60
CA TRP A 103 3.84 12.49 0.26
C TRP A 103 3.89 13.94 -0.23
N LYS A 104 5.08 14.48 -0.54
CA LYS A 104 5.25 15.86 -1.05
C LYS A 104 4.47 16.09 -2.36
N LYS A 105 4.51 15.13 -3.29
CA LYS A 105 3.84 15.20 -4.61
C LYS A 105 2.32 15.44 -4.49
N HIS A 106 1.69 14.89 -3.45
CA HIS A 106 0.23 14.85 -3.31
C HIS A 106 -0.35 15.82 -2.27
N GLN A 107 0.41 16.82 -1.81
CA GLN A 107 -0.10 17.76 -0.82
C GLN A 107 -1.26 18.65 -1.33
N ARG A 108 -1.43 18.74 -2.66
CA ARG A 108 -2.59 19.40 -3.30
C ARG A 108 -3.72 18.44 -3.69
N THR A 109 -3.54 17.12 -3.49
CA THR A 109 -4.59 16.15 -3.76
C THR A 109 -5.66 16.23 -2.68
N SER A 110 -6.94 16.24 -3.05
CA SER A 110 -8.04 16.20 -2.09
C SER A 110 -8.20 14.79 -1.51
N LEU A 111 -8.90 14.66 -0.39
CA LEU A 111 -9.24 13.34 0.15
C LEU A 111 -10.13 12.54 -0.81
N GLU A 112 -11.07 13.20 -1.48
CA GLU A 112 -11.94 12.60 -2.48
C GLU A 112 -11.12 12.03 -3.65
N GLU A 113 -10.17 12.80 -4.17
CA GLU A 113 -9.31 12.36 -5.26
C GLU A 113 -8.38 11.22 -4.81
N ALA A 114 -7.80 11.30 -3.63
CA ALA A 114 -6.99 10.21 -3.08
C ALA A 114 -7.78 8.90 -2.94
N THR A 115 -9.07 9.00 -2.58
CA THR A 115 -9.99 7.86 -2.51
C THR A 115 -10.25 7.29 -3.91
N LYS A 116 -10.54 8.13 -4.90
CA LYS A 116 -10.74 7.71 -6.30
C LYS A 116 -9.49 7.01 -6.86
N LEU A 117 -8.31 7.60 -6.66
CA LEU A 117 -7.02 7.04 -7.08
C LEU A 117 -6.75 5.67 -6.46
N LEU A 118 -6.98 5.51 -5.15
CA LEU A 118 -6.82 4.23 -4.49
C LEU A 118 -7.81 3.19 -5.02
N ASN A 119 -9.08 3.55 -5.18
CA ASN A 119 -10.12 2.64 -5.66
C ASN A 119 -9.84 2.16 -7.08
N GLN A 120 -9.41 3.06 -7.96
CA GLN A 120 -9.07 2.73 -9.33
C GLN A 120 -7.83 1.83 -9.39
N SER A 121 -6.75 2.22 -8.71
CA SER A 121 -5.52 1.43 -8.71
C SER A 121 -5.67 0.06 -8.04
N HIS A 122 -6.55 -0.09 -7.04
CA HIS A 122 -6.87 -1.40 -6.46
C HIS A 122 -7.49 -2.34 -7.49
N LYS A 123 -8.45 -1.84 -8.29
CA LYS A 123 -9.08 -2.63 -9.37
C LYS A 123 -8.06 -3.06 -10.42
N GLU A 124 -7.20 -2.13 -10.84
CA GLU A 124 -6.12 -2.42 -11.80
C GLU A 124 -5.14 -3.46 -11.26
N VAL A 125 -4.78 -3.40 -9.97
CA VAL A 125 -3.91 -4.42 -9.35
C VAL A 125 -4.59 -5.78 -9.29
N LEU A 126 -5.89 -5.84 -9.00
CA LEU A 126 -6.64 -7.09 -9.03
C LEU A 126 -6.72 -7.67 -10.44
N GLU A 127 -7.05 -6.84 -11.44
CA GLU A 127 -7.08 -7.28 -12.85
C GLU A 127 -5.72 -7.80 -13.32
N LEU A 128 -4.64 -7.09 -12.99
CA LEU A 128 -3.29 -7.55 -13.27
C LEU A 128 -2.98 -8.88 -12.58
N MET A 129 -3.36 -9.04 -11.31
CA MET A 129 -3.16 -10.26 -10.53
C MET A 129 -3.92 -11.46 -11.13
N GLU A 130 -5.12 -11.23 -11.66
CA GLU A 130 -5.92 -12.27 -12.32
C GLU A 130 -5.28 -12.80 -13.61
N GLY A 131 -4.38 -12.02 -14.23
CA GLY A 131 -3.63 -12.43 -15.42
C GLY A 131 -2.55 -13.50 -15.17
N PHE A 132 -2.21 -13.79 -13.91
CA PHE A 132 -1.18 -14.76 -13.56
C PHE A 132 -1.77 -16.10 -13.08
N SER A 133 -0.99 -17.16 -13.21
CA SER A 133 -1.22 -18.45 -12.55
C SER A 133 -0.65 -18.48 -11.12
N SER A 134 -1.07 -19.45 -10.32
CA SER A 134 -0.49 -19.68 -8.98
C SER A 134 1.01 -19.97 -9.04
N ASP A 135 1.47 -20.73 -10.04
CA ASP A 135 2.90 -21.04 -10.20
C ASP A 135 3.72 -19.79 -10.54
N GLU A 136 3.22 -18.92 -11.42
CA GLU A 136 3.87 -17.65 -11.75
C GLU A 136 3.96 -16.70 -10.54
N LEU A 137 2.96 -16.73 -9.67
CA LEU A 137 2.91 -15.89 -8.48
C LEU A 137 3.77 -16.44 -7.34
N PHE A 138 3.82 -17.76 -7.14
CA PHE A 138 4.38 -18.34 -5.92
C PHE A 138 5.66 -19.16 -6.10
N THR A 139 6.03 -19.51 -7.33
CA THR A 139 7.31 -20.15 -7.61
C THR A 139 8.42 -19.11 -7.78
N LYS A 140 9.50 -19.27 -7.00
CA LYS A 140 10.68 -18.39 -7.12
C LYS A 140 11.41 -18.68 -8.43
N GLY A 141 11.99 -17.63 -9.02
CA GLY A 141 12.82 -17.76 -10.22
C GLY A 141 12.05 -17.89 -11.54
N VAL A 142 10.71 -17.95 -11.52
CA VAL A 142 9.89 -17.87 -12.74
C VAL A 142 10.19 -16.57 -13.50
N TYR A 143 10.25 -15.46 -12.76
CA TYR A 143 10.59 -14.16 -13.31
C TYR A 143 11.94 -13.69 -12.75
N LYS A 144 12.96 -13.55 -13.61
CA LYS A 144 14.30 -13.11 -13.19
C LYS A 144 14.28 -11.75 -12.48
N TRP A 145 13.38 -10.86 -12.90
CA TRP A 145 13.24 -9.50 -12.37
C TRP A 145 12.63 -9.44 -10.96
N THR A 146 12.12 -10.55 -10.40
CA THR A 146 11.69 -10.62 -8.99
C THR A 146 12.85 -10.91 -8.04
N GLY A 147 14.08 -11.08 -8.56
CA GLY A 147 15.27 -11.37 -7.77
C GLY A 147 15.13 -12.68 -6.99
N GLY A 148 15.40 -12.64 -5.67
CA GLY A 148 15.36 -13.83 -4.80
C GLY A 148 13.98 -14.20 -4.24
N THR A 149 12.92 -13.48 -4.61
CA THR A 149 11.56 -13.70 -4.08
C THR A 149 10.56 -14.03 -5.20
N SER A 150 9.35 -14.44 -4.82
CA SER A 150 8.25 -14.69 -5.75
C SER A 150 7.51 -13.40 -6.11
N LEU A 151 6.86 -13.35 -7.28
CA LEU A 151 6.05 -12.21 -7.72
C LEU A 151 4.90 -11.91 -6.74
N GLY A 152 4.22 -12.95 -6.25
CA GLY A 152 3.15 -12.85 -5.26
C GLY A 152 3.58 -12.17 -3.98
N SER A 153 4.87 -12.22 -3.60
CA SER A 153 5.38 -11.49 -2.44
C SER A 153 5.30 -9.96 -2.60
N TYR A 154 5.48 -9.45 -3.83
CA TYR A 154 5.32 -8.03 -4.14
C TYR A 154 3.86 -7.62 -4.14
N PHE A 155 2.97 -8.44 -4.70
CA PHE A 155 1.52 -8.22 -4.60
C PHE A 155 1.07 -8.17 -3.14
N VAL A 156 1.43 -9.16 -2.31
CA VAL A 156 1.13 -9.15 -0.86
C VAL A 156 1.61 -7.87 -0.19
N SER A 157 2.82 -7.41 -0.53
CA SER A 157 3.43 -6.21 0.05
C SER A 157 2.72 -4.92 -0.34
N ALA A 158 2.08 -4.86 -1.52
CA ALA A 158 1.39 -3.68 -2.02
C ALA A 158 -0.13 -3.73 -1.77
N THR A 159 -0.71 -4.90 -1.49
CA THR A 159 -2.14 -5.08 -1.24
C THR A 159 -2.42 -5.49 0.20
N SER A 160 -2.71 -6.78 0.46
CA SER A 160 -3.27 -7.28 1.72
C SER A 160 -2.48 -6.86 2.95
N SER A 161 -1.15 -6.98 2.93
CA SER A 161 -0.30 -6.55 4.05
C SER A 161 -0.21 -5.03 4.18
N HIS A 162 -0.34 -4.31 3.07
CA HIS A 162 -0.28 -2.85 3.05
C HIS A 162 -1.58 -2.24 3.60
N TYR A 163 -2.72 -2.82 3.27
CA TYR A 163 -4.01 -2.45 3.86
C TYR A 163 -4.06 -2.75 5.36
N ASP A 164 -3.46 -3.87 5.81
CA ASP A 164 -3.31 -4.15 7.25
C ASP A 164 -2.44 -3.09 7.96
N TRP A 165 -1.37 -2.63 7.31
CA TRP A 165 -0.56 -1.52 7.80
C TRP A 165 -1.37 -0.22 7.91
N ALA A 166 -2.14 0.13 6.88
CA ALA A 166 -2.99 1.31 6.87
C ALA A 166 -4.04 1.24 7.99
N LEU A 167 -4.72 0.10 8.13
CA LEU A 167 -5.72 -0.13 9.16
C LEU A 167 -5.13 -0.02 10.58
N LYS A 168 -3.92 -0.54 10.81
CA LYS A 168 -3.22 -0.39 12.11
C LYS A 168 -2.97 1.08 12.45
N LYS A 169 -2.61 1.89 11.47
CA LYS A 169 -2.40 3.33 11.65
C LYS A 169 -3.71 4.05 11.96
N LEU A 170 -4.75 3.83 11.15
CA LEU A 170 -6.04 4.49 11.35
C LEU A 170 -6.69 4.11 12.68
N LYS A 171 -6.57 2.85 13.11
CA LYS A 171 -6.99 2.41 14.46
C LYS A 171 -6.20 3.09 15.58
N ALA A 172 -4.92 3.38 15.36
CA ALA A 172 -4.13 4.13 16.34
C ALA A 172 -4.61 5.59 16.43
N HIS A 173 -4.88 6.23 15.29
CA HIS A 173 -5.46 7.58 15.25
C HIS A 173 -6.81 7.64 15.95
N GLN A 174 -7.73 6.74 15.61
CA GLN A 174 -9.05 6.67 16.26
C GLN A 174 -8.96 6.56 17.79
N ARG A 175 -8.00 5.80 18.31
CA ARG A 175 -7.77 5.72 19.76
C ARG A 175 -7.23 7.03 20.34
N ASN A 176 -6.39 7.75 19.60
CA ASN A 176 -5.89 9.05 20.04
C ASN A 176 -7.03 10.06 20.12
N CYS A 177 -7.94 10.10 19.13
CA CYS A 177 -9.10 10.99 19.18
C CYS A 177 -10.01 10.71 20.38
N LYS A 178 -10.25 9.43 20.72
CA LYS A 178 -11.09 9.05 21.87
C LYS A 178 -10.48 9.35 23.25
N ASN A 179 -9.16 9.52 23.30
CA ASN A 179 -8.40 9.78 24.51
C ASN A 179 -7.93 11.25 24.60
N SER A 180 -8.31 12.09 23.63
CA SER A 180 -8.01 13.53 23.61
C SER A 180 -9.16 14.30 24.25
#